data_AF-A0A258UWW3-F1
#
_entry.id   AF-A0A258UWW3-F1
#
_cell.length_a   1.000
_cell.length_b   1.000
_cell.length_c   1.000
_cell.angle_alpha   90.00
_cell.angle_beta   90.00
_cell.angle_gamma   90.00
#
_symmetry.space_group_name_H-M   'P 1'
#
loop_
_entity.id
_entity.type
_entity.pdbx_description
1 polymer ?
#
loop_
_entity_poly.entity_id
_entity_poly.type
_entity_poly.pdbx_seq_one_letter_code
_entity_poly.pdbx_strand_id
1 'polypeptide(L)'
;MGVYEPLTRYLDDLGVDHWSANFAEIERIIRRALPASAYKHRPWWANQADGNHSQSKAWRDAGWETREVDLAHRTVNFVRAGRPKTSSPSSVRLRATPSTEALWDRAAQMTDETDRERLLQMALNALIQREAAHQLARLGATMPDLVVPQRDRPAA
;
A
#
# COMPACT_ATOMS: atom_id res chain seq x y z
N MET A 1 -14.86 16.33 20.93
CA MET A 1 -14.53 14.93 20.58
C MET A 1 -14.69 14.77 19.08
N GLY A 2 -13.61 15.00 18.34
CA GLY A 2 -13.62 14.87 16.89
C GLY A 2 -13.52 13.39 16.50
N VAL A 3 -14.30 12.95 15.51
CA VAL A 3 -14.24 11.57 14.99
C VAL A 3 -12.82 11.15 14.59
N TYR A 4 -11.98 12.11 14.20
CA TYR A 4 -10.62 11.90 13.73
C TYR A 4 -9.53 12.31 14.74
N GLU A 5 -9.91 12.63 15.98
CA GLU A 5 -8.96 12.96 17.05
C GLU A 5 -7.91 11.87 17.33
N PRO A 6 -8.24 10.56 17.27
CA PRO A 6 -7.24 9.49 17.38
C PRO A 6 -6.19 9.54 16.27
N LEU A 7 -6.60 9.91 15.05
CA LEU A 7 -5.69 10.06 13.91
C LEU A 7 -4.75 11.25 14.12
N THR A 8 -5.26 12.37 14.63
CA THR A 8 -4.44 13.53 15.00
C THR A 8 -3.36 13.14 16.00
N ARG A 9 -3.71 12.46 17.10
CA ARG A 9 -2.73 12.02 18.11
C ARG A 9 -1.70 11.06 17.56
N TYR A 10 -2.12 10.11 16.73
CA TYR A 10 -1.21 9.15 16.12
C TYR A 10 -0.19 9.83 15.20
N LEU A 11 -0.64 10.81 14.41
CA LEU A 11 0.21 11.63 13.56
C LEU A 11 1.15 12.54 14.35
N ASP A 12 0.72 13.04 15.51
CA ASP A 12 1.54 13.87 16.39
C ASP A 12 2.66 13.07 17.07
N ASP A 13 2.37 11.82 17.47
CA ASP A 13 3.35 10.87 18.05
C ASP A 13 4.37 10.36 17.01
N LEU A 14 4.00 10.38 15.72
CA LEU A 14 4.88 9.99 14.63
C LEU A 14 6.05 10.97 14.49
N GLY A 15 7.24 10.57 14.93
CA GLY A 15 8.49 11.29 14.76
C GLY A 15 9.08 11.27 13.33
N VAL A 16 8.27 11.00 12.30
CA VAL A 16 8.70 10.92 10.89
C VAL A 16 8.09 12.06 10.08
N ASP A 17 8.73 12.43 8.97
CA ASP A 17 8.23 13.52 8.11
C ASP A 17 7.28 13.02 7.00
N HIS A 18 7.19 11.71 6.79
CA HIS A 18 6.32 11.07 5.80
C HIS A 18 5.73 9.79 6.37
N TRP A 19 4.45 9.55 6.09
CA TRP A 19 3.76 8.32 6.47
C TRP A 19 2.77 7.91 5.38
N SER A 20 2.99 6.73 4.81
CA SER A 20 2.08 6.09 3.88
C SER A 20 1.09 5.23 4.66
N ALA A 21 -0.17 5.59 4.62
CA ALA A 21 -1.25 4.90 5.31
C ALA A 21 -2.20 4.25 4.30
N ASN A 22 -2.60 3.03 4.55
CA ASN A 22 -3.72 2.43 3.84
C ASN A 22 -5.05 2.78 4.52
N PHE A 23 -6.16 2.65 3.78
CA PHE A 23 -7.48 3.04 4.31
C PHE A 23 -7.86 2.20 5.54
N ALA A 24 -7.50 0.91 5.56
CA ALA A 24 -7.77 0.03 6.70
C ALA A 24 -6.95 0.40 7.96
N GLU A 25 -5.73 0.92 7.81
CA GLU A 25 -4.89 1.43 8.92
C GLU A 25 -5.53 2.67 9.53
N ILE A 26 -6.00 3.60 8.69
CA ILE A 26 -6.72 4.79 9.15
C ILE A 26 -7.99 4.38 9.88
N GLU A 27 -8.77 3.44 9.34
CA GLU A 27 -9.97 2.90 9.98
C GLU A 27 -9.69 2.25 11.34
N ARG A 28 -8.57 1.53 11.46
CA ARG A 28 -8.10 0.94 12.72
C ARG A 28 -7.73 2.01 13.74
N ILE A 29 -7.06 3.09 13.32
CA ILE A 29 -6.66 4.19 14.21
C ILE A 29 -7.89 4.95 14.72
N ILE A 30 -8.81 5.32 13.83
CA ILE A 30 -10.06 6.00 14.22
C ILE A 30 -11.11 5.06 14.83
N ARG A 31 -10.84 3.75 14.83
CA ARG A 31 -11.73 2.65 15.27
C ARG A 31 -13.12 2.73 14.64
N ARG A 32 -13.18 3.16 13.38
CA ARG A 32 -14.41 3.38 12.60
C ARG A 32 -14.11 3.19 11.13
N ALA A 33 -15.10 2.72 10.37
CA ALA A 33 -15.04 2.69 8.92
C ALA A 33 -15.05 4.10 8.32
N LEU A 34 -14.23 4.32 7.29
CA LEU A 34 -14.23 5.56 6.53
C LEU A 34 -15.53 5.67 5.73
N PRO A 35 -16.09 6.88 5.57
CA PRO A 35 -17.29 7.06 4.77
C PRO A 35 -17.04 6.69 3.31
N ALA A 36 -18.07 6.22 2.60
CA ALA A 36 -17.98 5.84 1.19
C ALA A 36 -17.41 6.96 0.29
N SER A 37 -17.58 8.22 0.69
CA SER A 37 -17.00 9.38 0.00
C SER A 37 -15.47 9.38 -0.01
N ALA A 38 -14.82 8.86 1.04
CA ALA A 38 -13.35 8.71 1.09
C ALA A 38 -12.84 7.73 0.04
N TYR A 39 -13.64 6.73 -0.31
CA TYR A 39 -13.34 5.72 -1.33
C TYR A 39 -13.63 6.21 -2.75
N LYS A 40 -14.62 7.09 -2.92
CA LYS A 40 -15.10 7.52 -4.24
C LYS A 40 -14.45 8.82 -4.73
N HIS A 41 -14.07 9.71 -3.82
CA HIS A 41 -13.68 11.07 -4.17
C HIS A 41 -12.27 11.37 -3.66
N ARG A 42 -11.30 11.50 -4.57
CA ARG A 42 -9.96 12.02 -4.26
C ARG A 42 -10.02 13.38 -3.54
N PRO A 43 -10.91 14.33 -3.91
CA PRO A 43 -11.05 15.59 -3.19
C PRO A 43 -11.44 15.45 -1.71
N TRP A 44 -12.01 14.31 -1.30
CA TRP A 44 -12.33 14.06 0.11
C TRP A 44 -11.07 14.06 0.99
N TRP A 45 -9.94 13.64 0.42
CA TRP A 45 -8.62 13.63 1.05
C TRP A 45 -7.85 14.95 0.88
N ALA A 46 -8.37 15.93 0.15
CA ALA A 46 -7.66 17.17 -0.09
C ALA A 46 -7.52 18.01 1.20
N ASN A 47 -6.45 18.81 1.28
CA ASN A 47 -6.17 19.69 2.42
C ASN A 47 -7.05 20.95 2.44
N GLN A 48 -8.32 20.83 2.06
CA GLN A 48 -9.23 21.96 1.99
C GLN A 48 -9.45 22.56 3.37
N ALA A 49 -9.18 23.86 3.47
CA ALA A 49 -9.36 24.68 4.67
C ALA A 49 -10.79 25.25 4.74
N ASP A 50 -11.46 25.36 3.60
CA ASP A 50 -12.76 26.00 3.46
C ASP A 50 -13.88 24.96 3.64
N GLY A 51 -14.54 24.99 4.80
CA GLY A 51 -15.76 24.23 5.07
C GLY A 51 -15.74 23.40 6.36
N ASN A 52 -16.90 22.79 6.67
CA ASN A 52 -17.17 21.99 7.87
C ASN A 52 -16.49 20.59 7.84
N HIS A 53 -15.34 20.46 7.17
CA HIS A 53 -14.68 19.19 6.89
C HIS A 53 -13.80 18.77 8.07
N SER A 54 -14.39 18.04 9.02
CA SER A 54 -13.72 17.56 10.23
C SER A 54 -12.54 16.61 9.95
N GLN A 55 -12.46 16.01 8.76
CA GLN A 55 -11.36 15.11 8.39
C GLN A 55 -10.05 15.84 8.11
N SER A 56 -10.05 16.89 7.28
CA SER A 56 -8.82 17.60 6.89
C SER A 56 -8.21 18.38 8.04
N LYS A 57 -9.07 18.88 8.93
CA LYS A 57 -8.67 19.47 10.19
C LYS A 57 -7.85 18.51 11.06
N ALA A 58 -8.13 17.21 11.02
CA ALA A 58 -7.49 16.26 11.92
C ALA A 58 -5.99 16.08 11.67
N TRP A 59 -5.58 15.88 10.41
CA TRP A 59 -4.15 15.79 10.09
C TRP A 59 -3.49 17.16 10.07
N ARG A 60 -4.20 18.22 9.67
CA ARG A 60 -3.67 19.60 9.72
C ARG A 60 -3.39 20.09 11.13
N ASP A 61 -4.25 19.78 12.09
CA ASP A 61 -4.05 20.14 13.50
C ASP A 61 -2.80 19.41 14.07
N ALA A 62 -2.44 18.24 13.54
CA ALA A 62 -1.18 17.55 13.84
C ALA A 62 0.03 18.08 13.03
N GLY A 63 -0.17 19.07 12.15
CA GLY A 63 0.88 19.62 11.28
C GLY A 63 1.21 18.74 10.07
N TRP A 64 0.27 17.92 9.61
CA TRP A 64 0.38 17.04 8.44
C TRP A 64 -0.52 17.49 7.30
N GLU A 65 -0.18 17.10 6.08
CA GLU A 65 -0.96 17.31 4.87
C GLU A 65 -0.93 16.05 3.99
N THR A 66 -1.98 15.81 3.22
CA THR A 66 -2.02 14.74 2.22
C THR A 66 -1.37 15.21 0.91
N ARG A 67 -0.40 14.46 0.39
CA ARG A 67 0.31 14.78 -0.87
C ARG A 67 -0.18 13.92 -2.03
N GLU A 68 -0.27 12.63 -1.80
CA GLU A 68 -0.64 11.65 -2.82
C GLU A 68 -1.75 10.75 -2.30
N VAL A 69 -2.77 10.56 -3.12
CA VAL A 69 -3.94 9.76 -2.80
C VAL A 69 -4.15 8.81 -3.97
N ASP A 70 -3.98 7.52 -3.70
CA ASP A 70 -4.23 6.45 -4.63
C ASP A 70 -5.50 5.70 -4.20
N LEU A 71 -6.59 5.91 -4.93
CA LEU A 71 -7.87 5.22 -4.67
C LEU A 71 -7.88 3.78 -5.18
N ALA A 72 -7.07 3.46 -6.19
CA ALA A 72 -7.00 2.11 -6.73
C ALA A 72 -6.32 1.17 -5.73
N HIS A 73 -5.23 1.64 -5.12
CA HIS A 73 -4.48 0.92 -4.09
C HIS A 73 -4.99 1.22 -2.67
N ARG A 74 -5.91 2.17 -2.50
CA ARG A 74 -6.48 2.61 -1.20
C ARG A 74 -5.39 3.04 -0.23
N THR A 75 -4.46 3.83 -0.72
CA THR A 75 -3.30 4.34 0.02
C THR A 75 -3.24 5.86 -0.06
N VAL A 76 -2.83 6.47 1.04
CA VAL A 76 -2.66 7.91 1.13
C VAL A 76 -1.31 8.23 1.77
N ASN A 77 -0.61 9.20 1.21
CA ASN A 77 0.67 9.67 1.71
C ASN A 77 0.45 10.97 2.47
N PHE A 78 0.67 10.92 3.77
CA PHE A 78 0.77 12.08 4.64
C PHE A 78 2.21 12.57 4.68
N VAL A 79 2.40 13.88 4.60
CA VAL A 79 3.69 14.55 4.81
C VAL A 79 3.54 15.65 5.85
N ARG A 80 4.59 15.88 6.62
CA ARG A 80 4.58 16.91 7.67
C ARG A 80 4.75 18.29 7.04
N ALA A 81 3.80 19.20 7.25
CA ALA A 81 3.77 20.55 6.70
C ALA A 81 4.77 21.53 7.38
N GLY A 82 5.71 21.01 8.18
CA GLY A 82 6.56 21.76 9.10
C GLY A 82 8.00 22.01 8.63
N ARG A 83 8.18 22.70 7.50
CA ARG A 83 9.18 23.77 7.26
C ARG A 83 9.22 24.12 5.76
N PRO A 84 9.17 25.42 5.37
CA PRO A 84 9.50 25.82 4.01
C PRO A 84 11.00 25.62 3.83
N LYS A 85 11.40 24.48 3.28
CA LYS A 85 12.71 24.34 2.66
C LYS A 85 12.58 25.01 1.31
N THR A 86 13.06 26.24 1.23
CA THR A 86 13.36 26.98 0.01
C THR A 86 14.28 26.14 -0.87
N SER A 87 13.71 25.20 -1.61
CA SER A 87 14.33 24.41 -2.68
C SER A 87 13.21 23.63 -3.36
N SER A 88 12.57 24.23 -4.35
CA SER A 88 12.09 23.47 -5.50
C SER A 88 12.85 24.00 -6.72
N PRO A 89 13.22 23.15 -7.69
CA PRO A 89 12.54 21.89 -8.00
C PRO A 89 13.47 20.67 -8.06
N SER A 90 12.84 19.51 -8.24
CA SER A 90 13.41 18.28 -8.82
C SER A 90 13.95 17.22 -7.85
N SER A 91 13.09 16.21 -7.68
CA SER A 91 13.44 14.77 -7.68
C SER A 91 14.07 14.18 -6.41
N VAL A 92 13.69 12.91 -6.16
CA VAL A 92 14.28 11.93 -5.22
C VAL A 92 13.72 12.04 -3.79
N ARG A 93 13.03 11.07 -3.16
CA ARG A 93 12.83 9.63 -3.41
C ARG A 93 11.55 9.19 -2.66
N LEU A 94 10.41 9.13 -3.35
CA LEU A 94 9.45 8.07 -3.03
C LEU A 94 10.16 6.75 -3.30
N ARG A 95 9.75 5.66 -2.64
CA ARG A 95 10.15 4.31 -3.01
C ARG A 95 9.79 4.15 -4.49
N ALA A 96 10.73 4.45 -5.38
CA ALA A 96 10.47 4.42 -6.80
C ALA A 96 10.14 2.96 -7.06
N THR A 97 8.90 2.69 -7.47
CA THR A 97 8.73 1.64 -8.48
C THR A 97 9.82 1.96 -9.49
N PRO A 98 10.78 1.05 -9.72
CA PRO A 98 11.83 1.36 -10.67
C PRO A 98 11.08 1.77 -11.93
N SER A 99 11.49 2.88 -12.55
CA SER A 99 10.95 3.25 -13.86
C SER A 99 10.88 1.98 -14.71
N THR A 100 9.89 1.86 -15.59
CA THR A 100 9.72 0.64 -16.40
C THR A 100 11.06 0.16 -17.00
N GLU A 101 11.92 1.09 -17.41
CA GLU A 101 13.32 0.85 -17.81
C GLU A 101 14.21 0.18 -16.75
N ALA A 102 14.18 0.65 -15.50
CA ALA A 102 14.93 0.05 -14.40
C ALA A 102 14.39 -1.32 -13.95
N LEU A 103 13.10 -1.61 -14.20
CA LEU A 103 12.54 -2.96 -14.02
C LEU A 103 13.06 -3.93 -15.09
N TRP A 104 13.16 -3.46 -16.34
CA TRP A 104 13.77 -4.24 -17.43
C TRP A 104 15.24 -4.56 -17.15
N ASP A 105 16.00 -3.56 -16.70
CA ASP A 105 17.43 -3.72 -16.40
C ASP A 105 17.67 -4.75 -15.28
N ARG A 106 16.85 -4.68 -14.22
CA ARG A 106 16.87 -5.63 -13.11
C ARG A 106 16.51 -7.05 -13.58
N ALA A 107 15.50 -7.19 -14.43
CA ALA A 107 15.07 -8.49 -14.94
C ALA A 107 16.17 -9.13 -15.80
N ALA A 108 16.79 -8.35 -16.70
CA ALA A 108 17.89 -8.81 -17.53
C ALA A 108 19.09 -9.28 -16.71
N GLN A 109 19.46 -8.57 -15.65
CA GLN A 109 20.54 -8.97 -14.73
C GLN A 109 20.24 -10.30 -13.98
N MET A 110 18.97 -10.65 -13.76
CA MET A 110 18.59 -11.85 -13.00
C MET A 110 18.40 -13.09 -13.88
N THR A 111 17.99 -12.91 -15.13
CA THR A 111 17.66 -14.03 -16.04
C THR A 111 18.64 -14.19 -17.20
N ASP A 112 19.67 -13.33 -17.29
CA ASP A 112 20.62 -13.24 -18.42
C ASP A 112 19.93 -13.08 -19.79
N GLU A 113 18.70 -12.56 -19.77
CA GLU A 113 17.83 -12.45 -20.94
C GLU A 113 17.59 -10.97 -21.25
N THR A 114 17.84 -10.56 -22.49
CA THR A 114 17.73 -9.15 -22.91
C THR A 114 16.50 -8.93 -23.79
N ASP A 115 15.89 -10.00 -24.31
CA ASP A 115 14.67 -9.92 -25.09
C ASP A 115 13.47 -9.56 -24.20
N ARG A 116 12.86 -8.41 -24.48
CA ARG A 116 11.76 -7.86 -23.67
C ARG A 116 10.50 -8.72 -23.74
N GLU A 117 10.21 -9.34 -24.87
CA GLU A 117 9.02 -10.19 -25.03
C GLU A 117 9.18 -11.48 -24.22
N ARG A 118 10.38 -12.07 -24.23
CA ARG A 118 10.74 -13.21 -23.38
C ARG A 118 10.62 -12.87 -21.90
N LEU A 119 11.17 -11.74 -21.47
CA LEU A 119 11.06 -11.27 -20.08
C LEU A 119 9.61 -11.04 -19.65
N LEU A 120 8.78 -10.45 -20.52
CA LEU A 120 7.34 -10.28 -20.28
C LEU A 120 6.65 -11.62 -20.08
N GLN A 121 6.89 -12.57 -20.98
CA GLN A 121 6.28 -13.89 -20.93
C GLN A 121 6.68 -14.65 -19.65
N MET A 122 7.96 -14.56 -19.27
CA MET A 122 8.47 -15.15 -18.02
C MET A 122 7.82 -14.51 -16.79
N ALA A 123 7.71 -13.17 -16.76
CA ALA A 123 7.11 -12.45 -15.65
C ALA A 123 5.62 -12.80 -15.46
N LEU A 124 4.86 -12.85 -16.56
CA LEU A 124 3.45 -13.22 -16.54
C LEU A 124 3.25 -14.67 -16.07
N ASN A 125 4.05 -15.61 -16.58
CA ASN A 125 3.96 -17.01 -16.16
C ASN A 125 4.32 -17.18 -14.67
N ALA A 126 5.36 -16.49 -14.19
CA ALA A 126 5.75 -16.52 -12.78
C ALA A 126 4.66 -15.94 -11.87
N LEU A 127 3.97 -14.88 -12.29
CA LEU A 127 2.86 -14.31 -11.56
C LEU A 127 1.66 -15.27 -11.50
N ILE A 128 1.32 -15.92 -12.61
CA ILE A 128 0.26 -16.93 -12.66
C ILE A 128 0.58 -18.10 -11.72
N GLN A 129 1.81 -18.61 -11.76
CA GLN A 129 2.27 -19.70 -10.89
C GLN A 129 2.19 -19.32 -9.40
N ARG A 130 2.65 -18.11 -9.06
CA ARG A 130 2.60 -17.59 -7.69
C ARG A 130 1.17 -17.42 -7.19
N GLU A 131 0.28 -16.87 -8.01
CA GLU A 131 -1.13 -16.71 -7.65
C GLU A 131 -1.82 -18.05 -7.53
N ALA A 132 -1.56 -19.02 -8.42
CA ALA A 132 -2.08 -20.37 -8.28
C ALA A 132 -1.64 -21.01 -6.96
N ALA A 133 -0.37 -20.86 -6.57
CA ALA A 133 0.13 -21.33 -5.28
C ALA A 133 -0.54 -20.62 -4.09
N HIS A 134 -0.78 -19.30 -4.17
CA HIS A 134 -1.50 -18.56 -3.14
C HIS A 134 -2.98 -18.97 -3.03
N GLN A 135 -3.65 -19.24 -4.15
CA GLN A 135 -5.02 -19.74 -4.17
C GLN A 135 -5.09 -21.14 -3.56
N LEU A 136 -4.15 -22.03 -3.89
CA LEU A 136 -4.04 -23.35 -3.26
C LEU A 136 -3.75 -23.25 -1.76
N ALA A 137 -2.92 -22.31 -1.31
CA ALA A 137 -2.67 -22.10 0.13
C ALA A 137 -3.92 -21.60 0.87
N ARG A 138 -4.75 -20.77 0.21
CA ARG A 138 -6.05 -20.34 0.77
C ARG A 138 -7.08 -21.46 0.81
N LEU A 139 -7.09 -22.32 -0.21
CA LEU A 139 -7.94 -23.50 -0.27
C LEU A 139 -7.45 -24.62 0.67
N GLY A 140 -6.15 -24.67 0.97
CA GLY A 140 -5.54 -25.57 1.95
C GLY A 140 -5.86 -25.23 3.41
N ALA A 141 -6.46 -24.07 3.70
CA ALA A 141 -7.09 -23.78 4.98
C ALA A 141 -8.51 -24.39 5.10
N THR A 142 -9.03 -24.94 4.00
CA THR A 142 -10.33 -25.63 3.91
C THR A 142 -10.13 -27.00 3.25
N MET A 143 -9.38 -27.90 3.89
CA MET A 143 -9.38 -29.32 3.51
C MET A 143 -10.09 -30.14 4.60
N PRO A 144 -11.43 -30.30 4.54
CA PRO A 144 -12.02 -31.52 5.05
C PRO A 144 -11.68 -32.62 4.02
N ASP A 145 -11.14 -33.73 4.50
CA ASP A 145 -10.98 -34.99 3.75
C ASP A 145 -9.75 -35.12 2.82
N LEU A 146 -8.55 -34.88 3.34
CA LEU A 146 -7.34 -35.54 2.83
C LEU A 146 -7.21 -36.92 3.50
N VAL A 147 -7.69 -37.97 2.83
CA VAL A 147 -7.32 -39.35 3.17
C VAL A 147 -5.87 -39.56 2.75
N VAL A 148 -4.97 -39.58 3.72
CA VAL A 148 -3.56 -39.89 3.51
C VAL A 148 -3.43 -41.42 3.32
N PRO A 149 -2.98 -41.93 2.18
CA PRO A 149 -2.77 -43.36 2.01
C PRO A 149 -1.64 -43.84 2.92
N GLN A 150 -1.93 -44.88 3.71
CA GLN A 150 -0.99 -45.50 4.64
C GLN A 150 0.20 -46.07 3.85
N ARG A 151 1.41 -45.59 4.16
CA ARG A 151 2.65 -46.19 3.66
C ARG A 151 2.88 -47.50 4.39
N ASP A 152 2.62 -48.61 3.70
CA ASP A 152 3.05 -49.93 4.17
C ASP A 152 4.57 -50.01 4.13
N ARG A 153 5.20 -50.23 5.28
CA ARG A 153 6.63 -50.55 5.37
C ARG A 153 6.78 -52.05 5.12
N PRO A 154 7.66 -52.50 4.21
CA PRO A 154 8.01 -53.91 4.16
C PRO A 154 8.74 -54.28 5.45
N ALA A 155 8.18 -55.23 6.19
CA ALA A 155 8.88 -55.90 7.29
C ALA A 155 10.02 -56.75 6.71
N ALA A 156 11.18 -56.67 7.35
CA ALA A 156 12.32 -57.54 7.11
C ALA A 156 12.08 -58.95 7.65
#